data_AF-A0A961N1A8-F1
#
_entry.id   AF-A0A961N1A8-F1
#
_cell.length_a   1.000
_cell.length_b   1.000
_cell.length_c   1.000
_cell.angle_alpha   90.00
_cell.angle_beta   90.00
_cell.angle_gamma   90.00
#
_symmetry.space_group_name_H-M   'P 1'
#
loop_
_entity.id
_entity.type
_entity.pdbx_description
1 polymer ?
#
loop_
_entity_poly.entity_id
_entity_poly.type
_entity_poly.pdbx_seq_one_letter_code
_entity_poly.pdbx_strand_id
1 'polypeptide(L)'
;MEAVRFDPSYVVRVISDLVPNPFVARSIVAELVAGLDARGFDAKKLGEASGVIIDSLRLDLVAERDARAEALFRADVTQGRVQFRLRLDGGNWKMPDHLLSTEPAGSPHLTGTDGGALQRSLFAPVFRNELNTEEQHVAVHLDGDATVTWWHRNVAKANYGLQGWKRGRIYPDFIFATGGQAGSGRIVVLETKGDHLQNPDTDYKRDVLNFLNQNFAWNQAVPAGQLQLTATGQTVECALILMPNISAELPNLIAGTKPAQAHP
;
A
#
# COMPACT_ATOMS: atom_id res chain seq x y z
N MET A 1 23.40 -39.84 -20.31
CA MET A 1 22.58 -38.90 -19.52
C MET A 1 23.53 -38.02 -18.74
N GLU A 2 23.51 -36.72 -19.01
CA GLU A 2 24.31 -35.74 -18.28
C GLU A 2 23.80 -35.71 -16.83
N ALA A 3 24.68 -35.90 -15.85
CA ALA A 3 24.28 -35.92 -14.46
C ALA A 3 23.90 -34.50 -14.03
N VAL A 4 22.65 -34.30 -13.59
CA VAL A 4 22.21 -33.03 -13.03
C VAL A 4 23.05 -32.74 -11.79
N ARG A 5 23.86 -31.67 -11.84
CA ARG A 5 24.77 -31.28 -10.76
C ARG A 5 24.32 -29.95 -10.17
N PHE A 6 24.31 -29.85 -8.84
CA PHE A 6 24.10 -28.58 -8.17
C PHE A 6 25.29 -27.64 -8.46
N ASP A 7 25.02 -26.47 -9.04
CA ASP A 7 26.02 -25.44 -9.33
C ASP A 7 25.83 -24.23 -8.40
N PRO A 8 26.66 -24.08 -7.34
CA PRO A 8 26.59 -22.92 -6.44
C PRO A 8 26.75 -21.57 -7.14
N SER A 9 27.54 -21.50 -8.22
CA SER A 9 27.77 -20.25 -8.94
C SER A 9 26.53 -19.80 -9.69
N TYR A 10 25.78 -20.76 -10.25
CA TYR A 10 24.46 -20.51 -10.81
C TYR A 10 23.50 -19.99 -9.74
N VAL A 11 23.43 -20.64 -8.57
CA VAL A 11 22.55 -20.21 -7.47
C VAL A 11 22.86 -18.77 -7.03
N VAL A 12 24.15 -18.42 -6.87
CA VAL A 12 24.57 -17.04 -6.53
C VAL A 12 24.05 -16.01 -7.53
N ARG A 13 24.08 -16.32 -8.84
CA ARG A 13 23.53 -15.42 -9.88
C ARG A 13 22.02 -15.30 -9.76
N VAL A 14 21.34 -16.42 -9.55
CA VAL A 14 19.87 -16.47 -9.46
C VAL A 14 19.36 -15.63 -8.30
N ILE A 15 20.06 -15.56 -7.17
CA ILE A 15 19.62 -14.79 -5.99
C ILE A 15 20.14 -13.35 -5.94
N SER A 16 20.84 -12.87 -6.98
CA SER A 16 21.51 -11.55 -6.98
C SER A 16 20.55 -10.35 -6.88
N ASP A 17 19.28 -10.54 -7.24
CA ASP A 17 18.22 -9.55 -7.06
C ASP A 17 17.80 -9.39 -5.58
N LEU A 18 18.05 -10.41 -4.75
CA LEU A 18 17.74 -10.44 -3.32
C LEU A 18 18.97 -10.16 -2.45
N VAL A 19 20.13 -10.67 -2.86
CA VAL A 19 21.43 -10.47 -2.20
C VAL A 19 22.40 -9.84 -3.20
N PRO A 20 22.43 -8.51 -3.32
CA PRO A 20 23.18 -7.82 -4.38
C PRO A 20 24.69 -8.02 -4.30
N ASN A 21 25.23 -8.31 -3.12
CA ASN A 21 26.65 -8.58 -2.93
C ASN A 21 26.95 -10.07 -3.23
N PRO A 22 27.70 -10.39 -4.30
CA PRO A 22 27.95 -11.76 -4.71
C PRO A 22 28.83 -12.55 -3.72
N PHE A 23 29.68 -11.87 -2.93
CA PHE A 23 30.49 -12.53 -1.92
C PHE A 23 29.63 -12.99 -0.73
N VAL A 24 28.68 -12.15 -0.31
CA VAL A 24 27.71 -12.50 0.74
C VAL A 24 26.78 -13.62 0.24
N ALA A 25 26.27 -13.50 -0.98
CA ALA A 25 25.45 -14.53 -1.61
C ALA A 25 26.19 -15.88 -1.66
N ARG A 26 27.49 -15.87 -2.00
CA ARG A 26 28.32 -17.07 -2.01
C ARG A 26 28.47 -17.70 -0.63
N SER A 27 28.66 -16.90 0.43
CA SER A 27 28.71 -17.41 1.80
C SER A 27 27.39 -18.06 2.21
N ILE A 28 26.25 -17.42 1.92
CA ILE A 28 24.91 -17.98 2.19
C ILE A 28 24.71 -19.32 1.48
N VAL A 29 25.05 -19.41 0.19
CA VAL A 29 24.93 -20.66 -0.58
C VAL A 29 25.86 -21.75 -0.02
N ALA A 30 27.07 -21.39 0.41
CA ALA A 30 28.00 -22.34 1.03
C ALA A 30 27.45 -22.89 2.36
N GLU A 31 26.89 -22.04 3.22
CA GLU A 31 26.26 -22.43 4.47
C GLU A 31 25.01 -23.31 4.24
N LEU A 32 24.20 -22.97 3.23
CA LEU A 32 23.05 -23.80 2.82
C LEU A 32 23.49 -25.20 2.40
N VAL A 33 24.49 -25.30 1.52
CA VAL A 33 25.00 -26.60 1.04
C VAL A 33 25.58 -27.42 2.20
N ALA A 34 26.37 -26.79 3.08
CA ALA A 34 26.91 -27.47 4.26
C ALA A 34 25.78 -27.97 5.19
N GLY A 35 24.73 -27.18 5.39
CA GLY A 35 23.57 -27.56 6.18
C GLY A 35 22.75 -28.70 5.57
N LEU A 36 22.64 -28.77 4.25
CA LEU A 36 21.97 -29.86 3.54
C LEU A 36 22.81 -31.14 3.54
N ASP A 37 24.13 -31.03 3.34
CA ASP A 37 25.07 -32.15 3.42
C ASP A 37 25.03 -32.81 4.81
N ALA A 38 25.03 -32.01 5.88
CA ALA A 38 24.87 -32.48 7.25
C ALA A 38 23.53 -33.21 7.50
N ARG A 39 22.53 -33.01 6.64
CA ARG A 39 21.21 -33.69 6.66
C ARG A 39 21.13 -34.87 5.68
N GLY A 40 22.24 -35.27 5.07
CA GLY A 40 22.33 -36.42 4.17
C GLY A 40 21.92 -36.15 2.72
N PHE A 41 21.99 -34.88 2.28
CA PHE A 41 21.87 -34.52 0.86
C PHE A 41 23.23 -34.64 0.18
N ASP A 42 23.51 -35.84 -0.34
CA ASP A 42 24.66 -36.07 -1.20
C ASP A 42 24.60 -35.27 -2.52
N ALA A 43 25.70 -35.27 -3.27
CA ALA A 43 25.81 -34.52 -4.52
C ALA A 43 24.72 -34.87 -5.57
N LYS A 44 24.23 -36.12 -5.56
CA LYS A 44 23.17 -36.56 -6.47
C LYS A 44 21.84 -35.96 -6.05
N LYS A 45 21.48 -36.05 -4.77
CA LYS A 45 20.26 -35.45 -4.22
C LYS A 45 20.24 -33.93 -4.39
N LEU A 46 21.37 -33.26 -4.16
CA LEU A 46 21.49 -31.81 -4.37
C LEU A 46 21.25 -31.45 -5.85
N GLY A 47 21.76 -32.24 -6.79
CA GLY A 47 21.50 -32.05 -8.21
C GLY A 47 20.03 -32.24 -8.56
N GLU A 48 19.44 -33.36 -8.16
CA GLU A 48 18.04 -33.73 -8.43
C GLU A 48 17.04 -32.74 -7.79
N ALA A 49 17.35 -32.19 -6.62
CA ALA A 49 16.50 -31.24 -5.89
C ALA A 49 16.86 -29.76 -6.12
N SER A 50 17.78 -29.46 -7.04
CA SER A 50 18.33 -28.11 -7.23
C SER A 50 17.27 -27.03 -7.41
N GLY A 51 16.24 -27.27 -8.23
CA GLY A 51 15.14 -26.33 -8.42
C GLY A 51 14.40 -25.99 -7.13
N VAL A 52 13.99 -27.00 -6.36
CA VAL A 52 13.26 -26.82 -5.09
C VAL A 52 14.12 -26.13 -4.04
N ILE A 53 15.42 -26.45 -3.99
CA ILE A 53 16.38 -25.80 -3.09
C ILE A 53 16.48 -24.30 -3.42
N ILE A 54 16.58 -23.95 -4.70
CA ILE A 54 16.67 -22.56 -5.15
C ILE A 54 15.36 -21.81 -4.85
N ASP A 55 14.21 -22.40 -5.15
CA ASP A 55 12.91 -21.78 -4.88
C ASP A 55 12.70 -21.54 -3.38
N SER A 56 13.04 -22.52 -2.54
CA SER A 56 12.95 -22.39 -1.08
C SER A 56 13.91 -21.32 -0.56
N LEU A 57 15.17 -21.32 -1.00
CA LEU A 57 16.14 -20.29 -0.64
C LEU A 57 15.64 -18.89 -1.02
N ARG A 58 15.03 -18.72 -2.19
CA ARG A 58 14.49 -17.42 -2.61
C ARG A 58 13.34 -16.97 -1.72
N LEU A 59 12.43 -17.86 -1.33
CA LEU A 59 11.34 -17.55 -0.41
C LEU A 59 11.88 -17.10 0.95
N ASP A 60 12.86 -17.83 1.51
CA ASP A 60 13.48 -17.49 2.79
C ASP A 60 14.22 -16.15 2.74
N LEU A 61 14.98 -15.90 1.65
CA LEU A 61 15.68 -14.63 1.45
C LEU A 61 14.72 -13.45 1.28
N VAL A 62 13.58 -13.64 0.61
CA VAL A 62 12.53 -12.62 0.51
C VAL A 62 11.95 -12.31 1.88
N ALA A 63 11.62 -13.34 2.67
CA ALA A 63 11.08 -13.16 4.02
C ALA A 63 12.07 -12.43 4.94
N GLU A 64 13.35 -12.82 4.93
CA GLU A 64 14.39 -12.18 5.75
C GLU A 64 14.65 -10.73 5.32
N ARG A 65 14.68 -10.48 4.00
CA ARG A 65 14.79 -9.11 3.48
C ARG A 65 13.62 -8.24 3.95
N ASP A 66 12.40 -8.74 3.82
CA ASP A 66 11.19 -7.99 4.16
C ASP A 66 11.13 -7.72 5.67
N ALA A 67 11.50 -8.69 6.52
CA ALA A 67 11.58 -8.52 7.97
C ALA A 67 12.61 -7.46 8.38
N ARG A 68 13.81 -7.47 7.78
CA ARG A 68 14.83 -6.45 8.04
C ARG A 68 14.41 -5.07 7.54
N ALA A 69 13.82 -5.01 6.35
CA ALA A 69 13.31 -3.77 5.78
C ALA A 69 12.19 -3.17 6.65
N GLU A 70 11.31 -4.01 7.19
CA GLU A 70 10.27 -3.60 8.13
C GLU A 70 10.86 -2.98 9.40
N ALA A 71 11.82 -3.66 10.03
CA ALA A 71 12.47 -3.17 11.24
C ALA A 71 13.12 -1.79 11.02
N LEU A 72 13.84 -1.63 9.90
CA LEU A 72 14.45 -0.35 9.51
C LEU A 72 13.40 0.72 9.22
N PHE A 73 12.36 0.39 8.43
CA PHE A 73 11.30 1.31 8.10
C PHE A 73 10.58 1.83 9.35
N ARG A 74 10.23 0.94 10.27
CA ARG A 74 9.56 1.30 11.53
C ARG A 74 10.46 2.21 12.38
N ALA A 75 11.74 1.86 12.53
CA ALA A 75 12.70 2.70 13.25
C ALA A 75 12.85 4.09 12.60
N ASP A 76 12.93 4.15 11.27
CA ASP A 76 13.07 5.40 10.52
C ASP A 76 11.80 6.26 10.59
N VAL A 77 10.60 5.67 10.65
CA VAL A 77 9.35 6.39 10.89
C VAL A 77 9.32 6.98 12.29
N THR A 78 9.64 6.20 13.31
CA THR A 78 9.70 6.67 14.70
C THR A 78 10.73 7.79 14.88
N GLN A 79 11.86 7.71 14.19
CA GLN A 79 12.89 8.76 14.18
C GLN A 79 12.54 9.95 13.29
N GLY A 80 11.45 9.88 12.51
CA GLY A 80 11.02 10.92 11.59
C GLY A 80 11.91 11.07 10.34
N ARG A 81 12.74 10.08 10.01
CA ARG A 81 13.49 10.01 8.74
C ARG A 81 12.57 9.63 7.58
N VAL A 82 11.65 8.70 7.82
CA VAL A 82 10.49 8.44 6.96
C VAL A 82 9.28 9.15 7.57
N GLN A 83 8.51 9.86 6.77
CA GLN A 83 7.45 10.74 7.26
C GLN A 83 6.14 10.51 6.52
N PHE A 84 5.10 10.14 7.27
CA PHE A 84 3.71 10.16 6.83
C PHE A 84 3.00 11.31 7.53
N ARG A 85 3.03 12.49 6.90
CA ARG A 85 2.67 13.76 7.52
C ARG A 85 2.04 14.70 6.50
N LEU A 86 1.13 15.56 6.97
CA LEU A 86 0.83 16.81 6.26
C LEU A 86 1.98 17.78 6.49
N ARG A 87 2.57 18.24 5.38
CA ARG A 87 3.71 19.14 5.40
C ARG A 87 3.28 20.55 5.06
N LEU A 88 3.89 21.51 5.74
CA LEU A 88 3.65 22.94 5.52
C LEU A 88 4.70 23.56 4.58
N ASP A 89 5.76 22.82 4.28
CA ASP A 89 6.86 23.24 3.39
C ASP A 89 6.58 23.02 1.89
N GLY A 90 5.34 22.67 1.54
CA GLY A 90 4.94 22.40 0.15
C GLY A 90 5.41 21.05 -0.40
N GLY A 91 6.10 20.22 0.39
CA GLY A 91 6.56 18.88 0.02
C GLY A 91 5.46 17.80 0.00
N ASN A 92 4.19 18.19 0.05
CA ASN A 92 3.08 17.25 -0.08
C ASN A 92 2.96 16.73 -1.51
N TRP A 93 2.36 15.55 -1.66
CA TRP A 93 1.89 15.12 -2.97
C TRP A 93 0.92 16.16 -3.54
N LYS A 94 1.13 16.53 -4.81
CA LYS A 94 0.27 17.47 -5.51
C LYS A 94 -0.73 16.67 -6.34
N MET A 95 -2.00 16.91 -6.08
CA MET A 95 -3.08 16.35 -6.88
C MET A 95 -2.98 16.89 -8.32
N PRO A 96 -3.21 16.05 -9.35
CA PRO A 96 -3.19 16.53 -10.72
C PRO A 96 -4.33 17.53 -10.97
N ASP A 97 -4.11 18.50 -11.85
CA ASP A 97 -5.15 19.47 -12.25
C ASP A 97 -6.16 18.84 -13.22
N HIS A 98 -5.75 17.80 -13.95
CA HIS A 98 -6.55 17.09 -14.94
C HIS A 98 -6.30 15.58 -14.89
N LEU A 99 -7.34 14.79 -15.17
CA LEU A 99 -7.21 13.35 -15.42
C LEU A 99 -7.48 13.06 -16.89
N LEU A 100 -6.67 12.18 -17.46
CA LEU A 100 -6.91 11.65 -18.81
C LEU A 100 -7.84 10.45 -18.70
N SER A 101 -8.94 10.51 -19.42
CA SER A 101 -9.80 9.35 -19.66
C SER A 101 -9.54 8.79 -21.05
N THR A 102 -9.60 7.47 -21.17
CA THR A 102 -9.59 6.77 -22.46
C THR A 102 -11.00 6.46 -22.97
N GLU A 103 -12.04 6.82 -22.20
CA GLU A 103 -13.42 6.55 -22.58
C GLU A 103 -13.85 7.42 -23.77
N PRO A 104 -14.55 6.83 -24.75
CA PRO A 104 -15.12 7.59 -25.86
C PRO A 104 -16.06 8.72 -25.41
N ALA A 105 -16.15 9.76 -26.21
CA ALA A 105 -17.18 10.79 -26.04
C ALA A 105 -18.58 10.16 -26.08
N GLY A 106 -19.39 10.40 -25.04
CA GLY A 106 -20.72 9.82 -24.89
C GLY A 106 -20.77 8.48 -24.13
N SER A 107 -19.63 7.98 -23.64
CA SER A 107 -19.62 6.84 -22.69
C SER A 107 -20.53 7.13 -21.48
N PRO A 108 -21.18 6.10 -20.91
CA PRO A 108 -22.09 6.29 -19.79
C PRO A 108 -21.36 6.83 -18.57
N HIS A 109 -21.88 7.90 -18.00
CA HIS A 109 -21.39 8.44 -16.74
C HIS A 109 -21.91 7.61 -15.57
N LEU A 110 -21.11 7.54 -14.50
CA LEU A 110 -21.59 7.09 -13.20
C LEU A 110 -22.54 8.17 -12.64
N THR A 111 -23.71 7.75 -12.17
CA THR A 111 -24.74 8.63 -11.60
C THR A 111 -24.84 8.40 -10.10
N GLY A 112 -25.28 9.44 -9.37
CA GLY A 112 -25.59 9.35 -7.95
C GLY A 112 -26.81 8.48 -7.67
N THR A 113 -27.12 8.29 -6.39
CA THR A 113 -28.29 7.52 -5.93
C THR A 113 -29.62 8.12 -6.39
N ASP A 114 -29.66 9.42 -6.66
CA ASP A 114 -30.80 10.16 -7.20
C ASP A 114 -30.91 10.07 -8.74
N GLY A 115 -29.98 9.36 -9.39
CA GLY A 115 -29.87 9.30 -10.85
C GLY A 115 -29.24 10.54 -11.50
N GLY A 116 -28.84 11.52 -10.69
CA GLY A 116 -28.18 12.75 -11.12
C GLY A 116 -26.67 12.60 -11.31
N ALA A 117 -26.02 13.71 -11.68
CA ALA A 117 -24.57 13.77 -11.76
C ALA A 117 -23.95 13.77 -10.35
N LEU A 118 -22.78 13.13 -10.22
CA LEU A 118 -22.01 13.13 -8.98
C LEU A 118 -21.60 14.56 -8.60
N GLN A 119 -21.78 14.92 -7.34
CA GLN A 119 -21.65 16.29 -6.83
C GLN A 119 -20.33 16.55 -6.09
N ARG A 120 -19.70 15.49 -5.56
CA ARG A 120 -18.54 15.57 -4.66
C ARG A 120 -17.27 14.98 -5.26
N SER A 121 -17.34 14.38 -6.45
CA SER A 121 -16.13 13.97 -7.16
C SER A 121 -15.30 15.20 -7.54
N LEU A 122 -13.99 15.17 -7.24
CA LEU A 122 -13.06 16.22 -7.65
C LEU A 122 -12.87 16.31 -9.17
N PHE A 123 -13.08 15.20 -9.88
CA PHE A 123 -12.99 15.13 -11.33
C PHE A 123 -14.32 14.67 -11.89
N ALA A 124 -14.82 15.40 -12.88
CA ALA A 124 -16.09 15.12 -13.52
C ALA A 124 -15.97 15.27 -15.06
N PRO A 125 -16.71 14.47 -15.84
CA PRO A 125 -17.54 13.35 -15.39
C PRO A 125 -16.68 12.15 -14.95
N VAL A 126 -17.27 11.27 -14.14
CA VAL A 126 -16.71 9.95 -13.86
C VAL A 126 -17.42 8.96 -14.78
N PHE A 127 -16.67 8.22 -15.60
CA PHE A 127 -17.27 7.24 -16.50
C PHE A 127 -17.50 5.92 -15.77
N ARG A 128 -18.67 5.31 -15.99
CA ARG A 128 -19.04 4.05 -15.34
C ARG A 128 -18.04 2.93 -15.60
N ASN A 129 -17.53 2.85 -16.82
CA ASN A 129 -16.62 1.78 -17.28
C ASN A 129 -15.21 1.88 -16.69
N GLU A 130 -14.83 3.02 -16.12
CA GLU A 130 -13.51 3.19 -15.49
C GLU A 130 -13.44 2.51 -14.12
N LEU A 131 -14.60 2.19 -13.52
CA LEU A 131 -14.74 1.57 -12.21
C LEU A 131 -15.38 0.20 -12.35
N ASN A 132 -14.91 -0.79 -11.58
CA ASN A 132 -15.65 -2.03 -11.41
C ASN A 132 -16.93 -1.81 -10.58
N THR A 133 -17.83 -2.79 -10.53
CA THR A 133 -19.13 -2.67 -9.86
C THR A 133 -19.00 -2.29 -8.38
N GLU A 134 -18.02 -2.85 -7.69
CA GLU A 134 -17.78 -2.59 -6.27
C GLU A 134 -17.26 -1.16 -6.05
N GLU A 135 -16.31 -0.71 -6.86
CA GLU A 135 -15.79 0.66 -6.89
C GLU A 135 -16.90 1.68 -7.22
N GLN A 136 -17.84 1.33 -8.13
CA GLN A 136 -19.00 2.17 -8.42
C GLN A 136 -19.88 2.35 -7.17
N HIS A 137 -20.12 1.28 -6.41
CA HIS A 137 -20.89 1.37 -5.16
C HIS A 137 -20.18 2.25 -4.12
N VAL A 138 -18.86 2.14 -3.97
CA VAL A 138 -18.07 3.00 -3.08
C VAL A 138 -18.19 4.47 -3.51
N ALA A 139 -17.98 4.76 -4.79
CA ALA A 139 -18.04 6.12 -5.33
C ALA A 139 -19.43 6.75 -5.12
N VAL A 140 -20.51 6.01 -5.42
CA VAL A 140 -21.89 6.48 -5.23
C VAL A 140 -22.21 6.70 -3.75
N HIS A 141 -21.70 5.85 -2.85
CA HIS A 141 -21.88 6.02 -1.41
C HIS A 141 -21.16 7.26 -0.89
N LEU A 142 -19.89 7.46 -1.26
CA LEU A 142 -19.11 8.65 -0.91
C LEU A 142 -19.77 9.92 -1.44
N ASP A 143 -20.30 9.88 -2.68
CA ASP A 143 -20.94 11.03 -3.29
C ASP A 143 -22.29 11.40 -2.64
N GLY A 144 -23.01 10.40 -2.13
CA GLY A 144 -24.31 10.59 -1.49
C GLY A 144 -24.24 11.08 -0.03
N ASP A 145 -23.09 10.92 0.65
CA ASP A 145 -22.95 11.28 2.06
C ASP A 145 -22.66 12.77 2.27
N ALA A 146 -23.51 13.44 3.05
CA ALA A 146 -23.42 14.88 3.29
C ALA A 146 -22.18 15.32 4.09
N THR A 147 -21.54 14.40 4.82
CA THR A 147 -20.32 14.67 5.60
C THR A 147 -19.06 14.62 4.74
N VAL A 148 -19.13 13.97 3.58
CA VAL A 148 -18.08 13.99 2.56
C VAL A 148 -18.10 15.35 1.87
N THR A 149 -16.96 16.02 1.84
CA THR A 149 -16.78 17.31 1.16
C THR A 149 -16.33 17.12 -0.28
N TRP A 150 -15.44 16.15 -0.50
CA TRP A 150 -14.99 15.72 -1.81
C TRP A 150 -14.44 14.29 -1.77
N TRP A 151 -14.40 13.63 -2.92
CA TRP A 151 -13.72 12.36 -3.12
C TRP A 151 -13.00 12.31 -4.47
N HIS A 152 -11.99 11.45 -4.56
CA HIS A 152 -11.21 11.17 -5.76
C HIS A 152 -10.91 9.67 -5.83
N ARG A 153 -11.22 9.05 -6.97
CA ARG A 153 -10.71 7.72 -7.27
C ARG A 153 -9.24 7.81 -7.68
N ASN A 154 -8.39 7.14 -6.94
CA ASN A 154 -6.95 7.16 -7.14
C ASN A 154 -6.53 6.09 -8.16
N VAL A 155 -5.93 6.51 -9.27
CA VAL A 155 -5.48 5.60 -10.32
C VAL A 155 -4.11 5.01 -9.97
N ALA A 156 -4.05 3.68 -9.83
CA ALA A 156 -2.83 2.98 -9.47
C ALA A 156 -1.67 3.28 -10.44
N LYS A 157 -0.46 3.40 -9.89
CA LYS A 157 0.80 3.68 -10.59
C LYS A 157 0.90 5.05 -11.31
N ALA A 158 -0.20 5.81 -11.40
CA ALA A 158 -0.20 7.16 -11.95
C ALA A 158 -0.32 8.24 -10.87
N ASN A 159 -1.11 7.97 -9.81
CA ASN A 159 -1.45 8.98 -8.81
C ASN A 159 -0.78 8.69 -7.45
N TYR A 160 -1.48 8.95 -6.35
CA TYR A 160 -0.96 8.89 -5.00
C TYR A 160 -0.58 7.46 -4.62
N GLY A 161 0.61 7.29 -4.06
CA GLY A 161 1.12 5.99 -3.63
C GLY A 161 1.81 6.08 -2.28
N LEU A 162 1.50 5.14 -1.41
CA LEU A 162 2.10 4.99 -0.08
C LEU A 162 3.28 4.03 -0.16
N GLN A 163 4.42 4.45 0.38
CA GLN A 163 5.60 3.60 0.47
C GLN A 163 5.62 2.89 1.82
N GLY A 164 5.55 1.55 1.81
CA GLY A 164 5.84 0.71 2.97
C GLY A 164 7.27 0.17 2.93
N TRP A 165 7.54 -0.89 3.69
CA TRP A 165 8.86 -1.54 3.74
C TRP A 165 9.14 -2.48 2.57
N LYS A 166 8.13 -2.91 1.80
CA LYS A 166 8.36 -3.65 0.55
C LYS A 166 8.61 -2.69 -0.61
N ARG A 167 9.29 -3.20 -1.65
CA ARG A 167 9.69 -2.43 -2.84
C ARG A 167 8.51 -1.74 -3.56
N GLY A 168 7.35 -2.39 -3.61
CA GLY A 168 6.15 -1.86 -4.25
C GLY A 168 5.44 -0.81 -3.38
N ARG A 169 4.97 0.26 -4.01
CA ARG A 169 4.04 1.20 -3.38
C ARG A 169 2.65 0.58 -3.29
N ILE A 170 1.93 0.91 -2.22
CA ILE A 170 0.50 0.68 -2.08
C ILE A 170 -0.20 1.84 -2.79
N TYR A 171 -1.15 1.54 -3.67
CA TYR A 171 -1.96 2.53 -4.36
C TYR A 171 -3.41 2.35 -3.91
N PRO A 172 -3.84 3.11 -2.90
CA PRO A 172 -5.22 3.13 -2.40
C PRO A 172 -6.20 3.41 -3.53
N ASP A 173 -7.42 2.91 -3.44
CA ASP A 173 -8.42 3.06 -4.52
C ASP A 173 -9.11 4.41 -4.46
N PHE A 174 -9.30 4.99 -3.26
CA PHE A 174 -9.98 6.26 -3.05
C PHE A 174 -9.24 7.17 -2.08
N ILE A 175 -9.40 8.48 -2.28
CA ILE A 175 -9.04 9.51 -1.31
C ILE A 175 -10.26 10.41 -1.15
N PHE A 176 -10.69 10.67 0.07
CA PHE A 176 -11.83 11.55 0.32
C PHE A 176 -11.61 12.41 1.55
N ALA A 177 -12.32 13.53 1.63
CA ALA A 177 -12.29 14.38 2.80
C ALA A 177 -13.66 14.45 3.47
N THR A 178 -13.68 14.32 4.80
CA THR A 178 -14.88 14.50 5.63
C THR A 178 -14.69 15.62 6.65
N GLY A 179 -15.80 16.23 7.04
CA GLY A 179 -15.80 17.41 7.92
C GLY A 179 -15.24 18.66 7.21
N GLY A 180 -15.32 19.83 7.86
CA GLY A 180 -14.82 21.06 7.21
C GLY A 180 -15.41 22.40 7.66
N GLN A 181 -16.29 22.44 8.65
CA GLN A 181 -16.60 23.72 9.30
C GLN A 181 -15.70 23.88 10.52
N ALA A 182 -14.75 24.83 10.44
CA ALA A 182 -13.82 25.25 11.49
C ALA A 182 -12.81 24.19 12.02
N GLY A 183 -11.86 23.77 11.17
CA GLY A 183 -10.53 23.32 11.65
C GLY A 183 -10.37 21.86 12.09
N SER A 184 -11.25 20.94 11.67
CA SER A 184 -11.17 19.51 12.07
C SER A 184 -11.51 18.55 10.92
N GLY A 185 -11.04 18.84 9.70
CA GLY A 185 -11.28 17.97 8.53
C GLY A 185 -10.40 16.72 8.53
N ARG A 186 -10.92 15.59 8.07
CA ARG A 186 -10.18 14.34 7.89
C ARG A 186 -9.97 14.08 6.41
N ILE A 187 -8.74 13.79 6.00
CA ILE A 187 -8.43 13.22 4.68
C ILE A 187 -8.24 11.72 4.88
N VAL A 188 -9.08 10.93 4.25
CA VAL A 188 -9.05 9.47 4.35
C VAL A 188 -8.53 8.89 3.05
N VAL A 189 -7.54 8.02 3.16
CA VAL A 189 -6.93 7.26 2.08
C VAL A 189 -7.42 5.82 2.21
N LEU A 190 -8.28 5.38 1.30
CA LEU A 190 -9.02 4.12 1.38
C LEU A 190 -8.51 3.11 0.35
N GLU A 191 -7.98 1.99 0.83
CA GLU A 191 -7.78 0.77 0.06
C GLU A 191 -9.02 -0.13 0.22
N THR A 192 -9.52 -0.65 -0.88
CA THR A 192 -10.61 -1.61 -0.93
C THR A 192 -10.10 -2.97 -1.42
N LYS A 193 -10.64 -4.07 -0.91
CA LYS A 193 -10.13 -5.43 -1.22
C LYS A 193 -11.27 -6.42 -1.41
N GLY A 194 -11.30 -7.11 -2.54
CA GLY A 194 -12.34 -8.10 -2.86
C GLY A 194 -12.32 -9.35 -1.96
N ASP A 195 -13.44 -10.08 -2.00
CA ASP A 195 -13.83 -11.16 -1.08
C ASP A 195 -12.88 -12.37 -1.04
N HIS A 196 -12.09 -12.61 -2.09
CA HIS A 196 -11.25 -13.81 -2.22
C HIS A 196 -9.78 -13.63 -1.78
N LEU A 197 -9.45 -12.58 -1.02
CA LEU A 197 -8.07 -12.13 -0.88
C LEU A 197 -7.64 -11.81 0.56
N GLN A 198 -8.06 -12.59 1.58
CA GLN A 198 -7.17 -12.71 2.74
C GLN A 198 -5.94 -13.52 2.29
N ASN A 199 -4.89 -12.78 1.97
CA ASN A 199 -3.62 -13.31 1.54
C ASN A 199 -2.49 -12.45 2.15
N PRO A 200 -1.23 -12.87 2.05
CA PRO A 200 -0.11 -12.12 2.60
C PRO A 200 0.05 -10.68 2.07
N ASP A 201 -0.56 -10.32 0.92
CA ASP A 201 -0.57 -8.93 0.43
C ASP A 201 -1.55 -8.06 1.24
N THR A 202 -2.75 -8.57 1.52
CA THR A 202 -3.75 -7.88 2.33
C THR A 202 -3.28 -7.65 3.76
N ASP A 203 -2.63 -8.64 4.36
CA ASP A 203 -2.08 -8.50 5.72
C ASP A 203 -0.94 -7.48 5.74
N TYR A 204 -0.01 -7.55 4.78
CA TYR A 204 1.04 -6.56 4.63
C TYR A 204 0.49 -5.13 4.48
N LYS A 205 -0.50 -4.92 3.61
CA LYS A 205 -1.12 -3.61 3.42
C LYS A 205 -1.77 -3.12 4.71
N ARG A 206 -2.53 -3.98 5.38
CA ARG A 206 -3.17 -3.66 6.67
C ARG A 206 -2.15 -3.21 7.71
N ASP A 207 -1.03 -3.93 7.83
CA ASP A 207 0.03 -3.61 8.78
C ASP A 207 0.71 -2.28 8.48
N VAL A 208 1.00 -2.00 7.21
CA VAL A 208 1.55 -0.71 6.78
C VAL A 208 0.59 0.42 7.12
N LEU A 209 -0.67 0.33 6.69
CA LEU A 209 -1.66 1.40 6.89
C LEU A 209 -1.94 1.65 8.38
N ASN A 210 -2.06 0.59 9.18
CA ASN A 210 -2.22 0.69 10.64
C ASN A 210 -1.02 1.37 11.29
N PHE A 211 0.20 0.99 10.91
CA PHE A 211 1.41 1.60 11.44
C PHE A 211 1.53 3.08 11.07
N LEU A 212 1.16 3.45 9.83
CA LEU A 212 1.13 4.85 9.38
C LEU A 212 0.13 5.68 10.19
N ASN A 213 -1.07 5.15 10.45
CA ASN A 213 -2.06 5.83 11.30
C ASN A 213 -1.56 6.08 12.72
N GLN A 214 -0.92 5.08 13.33
CA GLN A 214 -0.39 5.18 14.69
C GLN A 214 0.75 6.21 14.80
N ASN A 215 1.42 6.51 13.69
CA ASN A 215 2.57 7.42 13.63
C ASN A 215 2.28 8.71 12.85
N PHE A 216 1.01 8.99 12.52
CA PHE A 216 0.64 10.24 11.86
C PHE A 216 0.98 11.44 12.77
N ALA A 217 1.62 12.45 12.19
CA ALA A 217 1.90 13.70 12.86
C ALA A 217 1.92 14.88 11.88
N TRP A 218 1.66 16.09 12.35
CA TRP A 218 1.96 17.29 11.58
C TRP A 218 3.46 17.54 11.52
N ASN A 219 3.96 18.01 10.36
CA ASN A 219 5.34 18.48 10.32
C ASN A 219 5.45 19.84 11.02
N GLN A 220 6.02 19.86 12.23
CA GLN A 220 6.24 21.08 13.02
C GLN A 220 7.61 21.73 12.76
N ALA A 221 8.48 21.10 11.97
CA ALA A 221 9.80 21.64 11.68
C ALA A 221 9.70 22.84 10.72
N VAL A 222 9.94 24.03 11.25
CA VAL A 222 10.09 25.27 10.47
C VAL A 222 11.57 25.41 10.11
N PRO A 223 11.97 25.42 8.82
CA PRO A 223 13.33 25.75 8.43
C PRO A 223 13.72 27.12 8.99
N ALA A 224 14.94 27.25 9.53
CA ALA A 224 15.41 28.51 10.11
C ALA A 224 15.25 29.66 9.10
N GLY A 225 14.48 30.70 9.46
CA GLY A 225 14.21 31.87 8.63
C GLY A 225 12.84 31.92 7.94
N GLN A 226 11.95 30.94 8.15
CA GLN A 226 10.58 30.96 7.59
C GLN A 226 9.51 31.13 8.69
N LEU A 227 8.38 31.75 8.33
CA LEU A 227 7.21 31.94 9.21
C LEU A 227 6.65 30.59 9.66
N GLN A 228 6.29 30.49 10.94
CA GLN A 228 5.63 29.32 11.51
C GLN A 228 4.22 29.20 10.94
N LEU A 229 4.04 28.26 10.01
CA LEU A 229 2.71 27.90 9.52
C LEU A 229 1.95 27.17 10.64
N THR A 230 0.74 27.64 10.95
CA THR A 230 -0.10 27.04 11.99
C THR A 230 -0.86 25.85 11.41
N ALA A 231 -0.81 24.70 12.08
CA ALA A 231 -1.58 23.52 11.67
C ALA A 231 -3.08 23.86 11.64
N THR A 232 -3.75 23.53 10.55
CA THR A 232 -5.19 23.80 10.34
C THR A 232 -6.10 22.79 11.04
N GLY A 233 -5.51 21.87 11.83
CA GLY A 233 -6.21 20.80 12.54
C GLY A 233 -6.67 19.63 11.66
N GLN A 234 -6.38 19.67 10.35
CA GLN A 234 -6.65 18.54 9.46
C GLN A 234 -5.83 17.29 9.85
N THR A 235 -6.38 16.10 9.59
CA THR A 235 -5.65 14.84 9.79
C THR A 235 -5.64 14.02 8.51
N VAL A 236 -4.67 13.10 8.40
CA VAL A 236 -4.67 12.08 7.35
C VAL A 236 -4.78 10.71 8.02
N GLU A 237 -5.70 9.90 7.53
CA GLU A 237 -5.93 8.54 7.98
C GLU A 237 -5.91 7.59 6.78
N CYS A 238 -5.34 6.42 6.95
CA CYS A 238 -5.40 5.31 6.01
C CYS A 238 -6.42 4.27 6.49
N ALA A 239 -7.20 3.71 5.58
CA ALA A 239 -8.14 2.64 5.88
C ALA A 239 -8.04 1.52 4.85
N LEU A 240 -8.29 0.29 5.30
CA LEU A 240 -8.49 -0.85 4.42
C LEU A 240 -9.80 -1.52 4.78
N ILE A 241 -10.74 -1.53 3.83
CA ILE A 241 -12.04 -2.19 4.00
C ILE A 241 -12.14 -3.34 3.00
N LEU A 242 -12.59 -4.50 3.47
CA LEU A 242 -12.94 -5.61 2.58
C LEU A 242 -14.28 -5.30 1.91
N MET A 243 -14.42 -5.57 0.61
CA MET A 243 -15.64 -5.31 -0.17
C MET A 243 -16.93 -5.89 0.42
N PRO A 244 -16.97 -7.09 1.05
CA PRO A 244 -18.21 -7.57 1.65
C PRO A 244 -18.65 -6.73 2.85
N ASN A 245 -17.72 -6.00 3.47
CA ASN A 245 -17.97 -5.19 4.65
C ASN A 245 -18.20 -3.71 4.31
N ILE A 246 -18.12 -3.31 3.04
CA ILE A 246 -18.13 -1.90 2.65
C ILE A 246 -19.40 -1.17 3.14
N SER A 247 -20.56 -1.80 2.98
CA SER A 247 -21.84 -1.25 3.42
C SER A 247 -21.94 -1.06 4.94
N ALA A 248 -21.18 -1.84 5.72
CA ALA A 248 -21.19 -1.78 7.19
C ALA A 248 -20.07 -0.87 7.75
N GLU A 249 -18.89 -0.85 7.13
CA GLU A 249 -17.71 -0.16 7.64
C GLU A 249 -17.54 1.25 7.07
N LEU A 250 -17.87 1.48 5.79
CA LEU A 250 -17.67 2.78 5.14
C LEU A 250 -18.46 3.93 5.82
N PRO A 251 -19.73 3.77 6.23
CA PRO A 251 -20.45 4.82 6.96
C PRO A 251 -19.76 5.23 8.27
N ASN A 252 -19.23 4.24 9.00
CA ASN A 252 -18.52 4.49 10.26
C ASN A 252 -17.19 5.21 10.02
N LEU A 253 -16.45 4.79 8.99
CA LEU A 253 -15.20 5.44 8.59
C LEU A 253 -15.45 6.91 8.20
N ILE A 254 -16.50 7.18 7.43
CA ILE A 254 -16.92 8.53 7.03
C ILE A 254 -17.23 9.38 8.27
N ALA A 255 -18.07 8.86 9.18
CA ALA A 255 -18.47 9.52 10.42
C ALA A 255 -17.31 9.74 11.41
N GLY A 256 -16.21 8.99 11.28
CA GLY A 256 -15.07 9.06 12.19
C GLY A 256 -15.27 8.32 13.50
N THR A 257 -16.25 7.41 13.54
CA THR A 257 -16.44 6.48 14.64
C THR A 257 -15.46 5.32 14.50
N LYS A 258 -14.51 5.18 15.44
CA LYS A 258 -13.65 3.98 15.47
C LYS A 258 -14.55 2.75 15.67
N PRO A 259 -14.37 1.65 14.90
CA PRO A 259 -15.04 0.41 15.22
C PRO A 259 -14.66 0.00 16.64
N ALA A 260 -15.64 -0.49 17.41
CA ALA A 260 -15.38 -1.07 18.71
C ALA A 260 -14.31 -2.16 18.53
N GLN A 261 -13.17 -2.04 19.23
CA GLN A 261 -12.15 -3.07 19.20
C GLN A 261 -12.80 -4.38 19.62
N ALA A 262 -12.88 -5.34 18.70
CA ALA A 262 -13.13 -6.72 19.08
C ALA A 262 -11.93 -7.13 19.93
N HIS A 263 -12.13 -7.20 21.25
CA HIS A 263 -11.16 -7.82 22.13
C HIS A 263 -10.98 -9.30 21.72
N PRO A 264 -9.75 -9.83 21.79
CA PRO A 264 -9.50 -11.25 21.55
C PRO A 264 -10.26 -12.14 22.55
#